data_AF-A0A1G9UYK6-F1
#
_entry.id   AF-A0A1G9UYK6-F1
#
_cell.length_a   1.000
_cell.length_b   1.000
_cell.length_c   1.000
_cell.angle_alpha   90.00
_cell.angle_beta   90.00
_cell.angle_gamma   90.00
#
_symmetry.space_group_name_H-M   'P 1'
#
loop_
_entity.id
_entity.type
_entity.pdbx_description
1 polymer ?
#
loop_
_entity_poly.entity_id
_entity_poly.type
_entity_poly.pdbx_seq_one_letter_code
_entity_poly.pdbx_strand_id
1 'polypeptide(L)'
;MLNELAVTVLTPEDSDWGAVELRVLVDDRDIVGECFDAGPSYDPDYVLGDTGRLLPGTEPRRVRIAEAECIAECCGALSVWVRREGDEIAWYDWENTSDRAEVPEEFRFDAAQYEAELARAARDRSWEWPARTLARLLQEALRADEDVLGRWDSQVCFAIPRDGAVELTFYTPPLSQSDYYHLSRIIGVTDEPAEAQVERVVEALRARDPREDALILGGSAGAGALRGVKYRDRY
;
A
#
# COMPACT_ATOMS: atom_id res chain seq x y z
N MET A 1 -10.96 -18.60 -25.23
CA MET A 1 -11.33 -19.33 -24.00
C MET A 1 -11.12 -18.31 -22.89
N LEU A 2 -12.09 -18.16 -21.98
CA LEU A 2 -11.92 -17.25 -20.86
C LEU A 2 -11.10 -17.93 -19.78
N ASN A 3 -10.19 -17.18 -19.19
CA ASN A 3 -9.39 -17.55 -18.04
C ASN A 3 -10.17 -17.30 -16.75
N GLU A 4 -9.81 -18.03 -15.72
CA GLU A 4 -10.31 -17.85 -14.36
C GLU A 4 -9.29 -17.05 -13.54
N LEU A 5 -9.74 -15.96 -12.91
CA LEU A 5 -8.93 -15.21 -11.94
C LEU A 5 -9.19 -15.76 -10.54
N ALA A 6 -8.12 -16.04 -9.80
CA ALA A 6 -8.16 -16.14 -8.34
C ALA A 6 -7.08 -15.25 -7.73
N VAL A 7 -7.34 -14.67 -6.56
CA VAL A 7 -6.33 -13.90 -5.82
C VAL A 7 -6.23 -14.39 -4.37
N THR A 8 -5.02 -14.42 -3.86
CA THR A 8 -4.73 -14.82 -2.49
C THR A 8 -3.75 -13.86 -1.85
N VAL A 9 -3.85 -13.67 -0.54
CA VAL A 9 -2.95 -12.81 0.21
C VAL A 9 -1.93 -13.68 0.93
N LEU A 10 -0.65 -13.42 0.70
CA LEU A 10 0.42 -13.94 1.55
C LEU A 10 0.70 -12.96 2.67
N THR A 11 0.84 -13.50 3.88
CA THR A 11 1.32 -12.74 5.02
C THR A 11 2.86 -12.69 5.01
N PRO A 12 3.50 -11.82 5.81
CA PRO A 12 4.96 -11.76 5.88
C PRO A 12 5.63 -13.10 6.26
N GLU A 13 4.95 -13.97 7.01
CA GLU A 13 5.47 -15.29 7.38
C GLU A 13 5.45 -16.30 6.23
N ASP A 14 4.53 -16.11 5.26
CA ASP A 14 4.39 -16.97 4.07
C ASP A 14 5.10 -16.42 2.83
N SER A 15 5.58 -15.17 2.89
CA SER A 15 6.26 -14.48 1.79
C SER A 15 7.77 -14.68 1.86
N ASP A 16 8.38 -15.06 0.74
CA ASP A 16 9.86 -15.10 0.61
C ASP A 16 10.51 -13.72 0.80
N TRP A 17 9.73 -12.64 0.67
CA TRP A 17 10.16 -11.25 0.82
C TRP A 17 9.85 -10.67 2.20
N GLY A 18 9.21 -11.43 3.10
CA GLY A 18 8.75 -10.91 4.38
C GLY A 18 7.72 -9.78 4.25
N ALA A 19 6.97 -9.74 3.14
CA ALA A 19 6.00 -8.71 2.82
C ALA A 19 4.57 -9.27 2.78
N VAL A 20 3.57 -8.38 2.88
CA VAL A 20 2.19 -8.75 2.51
C VAL A 20 2.09 -8.67 0.99
N GLU A 21 1.67 -9.74 0.35
CA GLU A 21 1.62 -9.84 -1.12
C GLU A 21 0.23 -10.24 -1.59
N LEU A 22 -0.29 -9.56 -2.62
CA LEU A 22 -1.42 -10.07 -3.37
C LEU A 22 -0.92 -10.96 -4.52
N ARG A 23 -1.09 -12.27 -4.37
CA ARG A 23 -0.82 -13.23 -5.45
C ARG A 23 -1.99 -13.27 -6.41
N VAL A 24 -1.66 -13.20 -7.69
CA VAL A 24 -2.62 -13.26 -8.79
C VAL A 24 -2.44 -14.61 -9.48
N LEU A 25 -3.48 -15.43 -9.41
CA LEU A 25 -3.55 -16.72 -10.05
C LEU A 25 -4.44 -16.63 -11.29
N VAL A 26 -3.93 -17.04 -12.44
CA VAL A 26 -4.71 -17.15 -13.68
C VAL A 26 -4.71 -18.60 -14.11
N ASP A 27 -5.88 -19.23 -14.13
CA ASP A 27 -6.01 -20.68 -14.34
C ASP A 27 -5.07 -21.48 -13.41
N ASP A 28 -5.10 -21.16 -12.11
CA ASP A 28 -4.27 -21.73 -11.03
C ASP A 28 -2.75 -21.48 -11.15
N ARG A 29 -2.30 -20.61 -12.06
CA ARG A 29 -0.88 -20.27 -12.23
C ARG A 29 -0.53 -18.96 -11.56
N ASP A 30 0.51 -18.95 -10.72
CA ASP A 30 1.08 -17.72 -10.14
C ASP A 30 1.86 -16.95 -11.21
N ILE A 31 1.16 -16.03 -11.86
CA ILE A 31 1.71 -15.26 -12.98
C ILE A 31 2.88 -14.37 -12.54
N VAL A 32 2.85 -13.83 -11.33
CA VAL A 32 3.96 -13.02 -10.82
C VAL A 32 5.15 -13.93 -10.53
N GLY A 33 4.94 -15.03 -9.79
CA GLY A 33 6.01 -15.97 -9.45
C GLY A 33 6.68 -16.63 -10.67
N GLU A 34 5.94 -16.79 -11.77
CA GLU A 34 6.49 -17.30 -13.04
C GLU A 34 7.38 -16.27 -13.76
N CYS A 35 7.04 -14.98 -13.71
CA CYS A 35 7.69 -13.95 -14.54
C CYS A 35 8.63 -12.99 -13.80
N PHE A 36 8.53 -12.88 -12.47
CA PHE A 36 9.22 -11.85 -11.70
C PHE A 36 9.71 -12.38 -10.35
N ASP A 37 11.03 -12.32 -10.12
CA ASP A 37 11.70 -12.81 -8.91
C ASP A 37 12.63 -11.77 -8.26
N ALA A 38 12.55 -10.51 -8.68
CA ALA A 38 13.37 -9.43 -8.14
C ALA A 38 12.74 -8.74 -6.90
N GLY A 39 11.50 -9.09 -6.55
CA GLY A 39 10.78 -8.52 -5.42
C GLY A 39 9.34 -9.02 -5.29
N PRO A 40 8.60 -8.52 -4.29
CA PRO A 40 7.26 -8.98 -3.98
C PRO A 40 6.20 -8.49 -4.97
N SER A 41 5.07 -9.20 -4.98
CA SER A 41 3.82 -8.65 -5.52
C SER A 41 3.34 -7.49 -4.64
N TYR A 42 2.57 -6.56 -5.20
CA TYR A 42 2.09 -5.41 -4.45
C TYR A 42 1.14 -5.79 -3.31
N ASP A 43 1.18 -4.94 -2.27
CA ASP A 43 0.27 -4.99 -1.12
C ASP A 43 -1.22 -4.99 -1.58
N PRO A 44 -2.07 -5.85 -1.00
CA PRO A 44 -3.50 -5.92 -1.33
C PRO A 44 -4.22 -4.58 -1.28
N ASP A 45 -3.90 -3.68 -0.34
CA ASP A 45 -4.56 -2.38 -0.23
C ASP A 45 -4.14 -1.43 -1.37
N TYR A 46 -2.96 -1.63 -1.96
CA TYR A 46 -2.55 -0.89 -3.16
C TYR A 46 -3.34 -1.36 -4.38
N VAL A 47 -3.49 -2.67 -4.55
CA VAL A 47 -4.08 -3.26 -5.76
C VAL A 47 -5.61 -3.29 -5.72
N LEU A 48 -6.18 -3.66 -4.57
CA LEU A 48 -7.61 -3.87 -4.33
C LEU A 48 -8.31 -2.71 -3.61
N GLY A 49 -7.56 -1.78 -2.98
CA GLY A 49 -8.13 -0.67 -2.21
C GLY A 49 -8.94 0.32 -3.06
N ASP A 50 -9.35 1.46 -2.49
CA ASP A 50 -10.35 2.36 -3.08
C ASP A 50 -10.06 2.86 -4.51
N THR A 51 -8.78 2.88 -4.92
CA THR A 51 -8.40 3.23 -6.29
C THR A 51 -8.55 2.08 -7.30
N GLY A 52 -8.80 0.87 -6.79
CA GLY A 52 -9.15 -0.36 -7.50
C GLY A 52 -8.31 -0.54 -8.74
N ARG A 53 -6.99 -0.72 -8.60
CA ARG A 53 -6.08 -0.68 -9.76
C ARG A 53 -6.41 -1.78 -10.75
N LEU A 54 -6.73 -2.98 -10.26
CA LEU A 54 -7.16 -4.10 -11.10
C LEU A 54 -8.63 -4.03 -11.54
N LEU A 55 -9.47 -3.21 -10.93
CA LEU A 55 -10.82 -2.98 -11.45
C LEU A 55 -10.71 -2.04 -12.66
N PRO A 56 -11.12 -2.48 -13.87
CA PRO A 56 -11.06 -1.62 -15.04
C PRO A 56 -12.00 -0.41 -14.86
N GLY A 57 -11.45 0.78 -15.09
CA GLY A 57 -12.25 2.00 -15.23
C GLY A 57 -12.85 2.12 -16.63
N THR A 58 -13.36 3.31 -16.96
CA THR A 58 -13.84 3.63 -18.32
C THR A 58 -12.74 3.66 -19.36
N GLU A 59 -11.50 3.90 -18.94
CA GLU A 59 -10.31 3.91 -19.79
C GLU A 59 -9.38 2.75 -19.40
N PRO A 60 -8.65 2.17 -20.39
CA PRO A 60 -7.57 1.24 -20.10
C PRO A 60 -6.57 1.84 -19.12
N ARG A 61 -6.10 1.03 -18.18
CA ARG A 61 -5.14 1.47 -17.17
C ARG A 61 -3.98 0.51 -17.07
N ARG A 62 -2.78 1.08 -16.89
CA ARG A 62 -1.61 0.30 -16.55
C ARG A 62 -1.57 0.05 -15.04
N VAL A 63 -1.42 -1.21 -14.66
CA VAL A 63 -1.30 -1.65 -13.27
C VAL A 63 0.07 -2.28 -13.08
N ARG A 64 0.80 -1.81 -12.08
CA ARG A 64 2.01 -2.48 -11.63
C ARG A 64 1.60 -3.51 -10.58
N ILE A 65 1.96 -4.78 -10.80
CA ILE A 65 1.54 -5.89 -9.94
C ILE A 65 2.68 -6.46 -9.11
N ALA A 66 3.93 -6.21 -9.51
CA ALA A 66 5.12 -6.47 -8.70
C ALA A 66 6.20 -5.41 -8.96
N GLU A 67 7.04 -5.17 -7.95
CA GLU A 67 8.21 -4.29 -8.04
C GLU A 67 9.38 -4.92 -7.29
N ALA A 68 10.60 -4.66 -7.75
CA ALA A 68 11.78 -5.15 -7.08
C ALA A 68 11.88 -4.62 -5.64
N GLU A 69 12.50 -5.40 -4.75
CA GLU A 69 12.70 -5.01 -3.34
C GLU A 69 13.48 -3.69 -3.21
N CYS A 70 14.39 -3.43 -4.16
CA CYS A 70 15.17 -2.20 -4.20
C CYS A 70 14.33 -0.99 -4.66
N ILE A 71 14.11 -0.86 -5.96
CA ILE A 71 13.20 0.06 -6.66
C ILE A 71 13.05 -0.43 -8.11
N ALA A 72 11.95 -0.07 -8.77
CA ALA A 72 11.71 -0.39 -10.17
C ALA A 72 12.85 0.04 -11.12
N GLU A 73 13.50 1.17 -10.88
CA GLU A 73 14.59 1.68 -11.72
C GLU A 73 15.89 0.88 -11.61
N CYS A 74 16.03 0.08 -10.55
CA CYS A 74 17.23 -0.71 -10.30
C CYS A 74 17.08 -2.14 -10.84
N CYS A 75 16.03 -2.87 -10.42
CA CYS A 75 15.85 -4.28 -10.79
C CYS A 75 14.49 -4.58 -11.46
N GLY A 76 13.76 -3.52 -11.84
CA GLY A 76 12.58 -3.65 -12.66
C GLY A 76 11.28 -3.84 -11.89
N ALA A 77 10.20 -3.95 -12.66
CA ALA A 77 8.84 -4.18 -12.20
C ALA A 77 8.05 -4.98 -13.25
N LEU A 78 6.98 -5.64 -12.80
CA LEU A 78 6.01 -6.30 -13.67
C LEU A 78 4.73 -5.47 -13.72
N SER A 79 4.30 -5.12 -14.93
CA SER A 79 3.09 -4.33 -15.18
C SER A 79 2.22 -4.95 -16.27
N VAL A 80 0.92 -4.65 -16.23
CA VAL A 80 -0.08 -5.10 -17.20
C VAL A 80 -1.06 -3.99 -17.52
N TRP A 81 -1.57 -3.94 -18.74
CA TRP A 81 -2.72 -3.11 -19.06
C TRP A 81 -4.02 -3.86 -18.84
N VAL A 82 -4.95 -3.22 -18.15
CA VAL A 82 -6.28 -3.76 -17.83
C VAL A 82 -7.34 -2.89 -18.50
N ARG A 83 -8.25 -3.52 -19.25
CA ARG A 83 -9.42 -2.85 -19.82
C ARG A 83 -10.65 -3.73 -19.82
N ARG A 84 -11.83 -3.11 -19.85
CA ARG A 84 -13.10 -3.79 -20.07
C ARG A 84 -13.45 -3.82 -21.55
N GLU A 85 -13.88 -4.98 -22.04
CA GLU A 85 -14.41 -5.20 -23.38
C GLU A 85 -15.79 -5.87 -23.28
N GLY A 86 -16.85 -5.07 -23.12
CA GLY A 86 -18.20 -5.62 -22.95
C GLY A 86 -18.34 -6.40 -21.64
N ASP A 87 -18.55 -7.72 -21.76
CA ASP A 87 -18.63 -8.68 -20.66
C ASP A 87 -17.28 -9.37 -20.37
N GLU A 88 -16.21 -8.98 -21.04
CA GLU A 88 -14.86 -9.47 -20.78
C GLU A 88 -13.96 -8.40 -20.14
N ILE A 89 -12.95 -8.85 -19.40
CA ILE A 89 -11.83 -8.02 -18.93
C ILE A 89 -10.56 -8.58 -19.54
N ALA A 90 -9.79 -7.73 -20.22
CA ALA A 90 -8.54 -8.11 -20.87
C ALA A 90 -7.33 -7.61 -20.08
N TRP A 91 -6.37 -8.50 -19.87
CA TRP A 91 -5.03 -8.20 -19.38
C TRP A 91 -4.06 -8.38 -20.53
N TYR A 92 -3.50 -7.27 -21.02
CA TYR A 92 -2.74 -7.23 -22.27
C TYR A 92 -1.52 -6.32 -22.14
N ASP A 93 -0.67 -6.30 -23.17
CA ASP A 93 0.55 -5.48 -23.27
C ASP A 93 1.39 -5.52 -21.97
N TRP A 94 1.66 -6.74 -21.49
CA TRP A 94 2.51 -6.99 -20.35
C TRP A 94 3.90 -6.38 -20.54
N GLU A 95 4.43 -5.78 -19.49
CA GLU A 95 5.78 -5.22 -19.45
C GLU A 95 6.52 -5.76 -18.23
N ASN A 96 7.66 -6.39 -18.47
CA ASN A 96 8.62 -6.80 -17.45
C ASN A 96 9.94 -6.08 -17.70
N THR A 97 10.34 -5.21 -16.77
CA THR A 97 11.60 -4.44 -16.88
C THR A 97 12.76 -5.06 -16.09
N SER A 98 12.60 -6.28 -15.58
CA SER A 98 13.67 -7.05 -14.93
C SER A 98 14.54 -7.82 -15.93
N ASP A 99 15.62 -8.43 -15.45
CA ASP A 99 16.54 -9.23 -16.25
C ASP A 99 15.92 -10.53 -16.82
N ARG A 100 14.82 -11.04 -16.24
CA ARG A 100 14.13 -12.22 -16.81
C ARG A 100 13.44 -11.90 -18.13
N ALA A 101 12.96 -10.67 -18.30
CA ALA A 101 12.21 -10.18 -19.47
C ALA A 101 11.02 -11.05 -19.95
N GLU A 102 10.70 -12.14 -19.25
CA GLU A 102 9.56 -13.01 -19.52
C GLU A 102 8.27 -12.25 -19.22
N VAL A 103 7.34 -12.30 -20.17
CA VAL A 103 6.01 -11.72 -20.03
C VAL A 103 4.95 -12.75 -20.40
N PRO A 104 3.80 -12.78 -19.70
CA PRO A 104 2.69 -13.63 -20.07
C PRO A 104 2.08 -13.24 -21.42
N GLU A 105 1.30 -14.16 -21.99
CA GLU A 105 0.38 -13.83 -23.07
C GLU A 105 -0.81 -13.00 -22.55
N GLU A 106 -1.66 -12.52 -23.47
CA GLU A 106 -2.92 -11.86 -23.12
C GLU A 106 -3.86 -12.83 -22.41
N PHE A 107 -4.47 -12.37 -21.32
CA PHE A 107 -5.54 -13.10 -20.62
C PHE A 107 -6.87 -12.38 -20.80
N ARG A 108 -7.95 -13.16 -20.84
CA ARG A 108 -9.32 -12.66 -20.94
C ARG A 108 -10.19 -13.33 -19.92
N PHE A 109 -10.89 -12.54 -19.12
CA PHE A 109 -11.72 -13.02 -18.03
C PHE A 109 -13.18 -12.71 -18.30
N ASP A 110 -14.08 -13.56 -17.81
CA ASP A 110 -15.47 -13.15 -17.62
C ASP A 110 -15.52 -12.00 -16.60
N ALA A 111 -16.13 -10.88 -16.96
CA ALA A 111 -16.11 -9.69 -16.12
C ALA A 111 -16.83 -9.90 -14.78
N ALA A 112 -17.91 -10.70 -14.76
CA ALA A 112 -18.64 -10.95 -13.53
C ALA A 112 -17.83 -11.84 -12.56
N GLN A 113 -17.15 -12.87 -13.07
CA GLN A 113 -16.24 -13.71 -12.30
C GLN A 113 -15.09 -12.89 -11.72
N TYR A 114 -14.41 -12.10 -12.58
CA TYR A 114 -13.28 -11.27 -12.20
C TYR A 114 -13.65 -10.25 -11.11
N GLU A 115 -14.74 -9.50 -11.29
CA GLU A 115 -15.19 -8.50 -10.33
C GLU A 115 -15.66 -9.13 -9.02
N ALA A 116 -16.33 -10.28 -9.08
CA ALA A 116 -16.73 -11.01 -7.89
C ALA A 116 -15.51 -11.47 -7.08
N GLU A 117 -14.46 -11.94 -7.74
CA GLU A 117 -13.23 -12.37 -7.10
C GLU A 117 -12.49 -11.21 -6.43
N LEU A 118 -12.31 -10.09 -7.14
CA LEU A 118 -11.69 -8.90 -6.55
C LEU A 118 -12.50 -8.37 -5.37
N ALA A 119 -13.84 -8.36 -5.47
CA ALA A 119 -14.71 -7.91 -4.40
C ALA A 119 -14.76 -8.90 -3.22
N ARG A 120 -14.55 -10.20 -3.44
CA ARG A 120 -14.36 -11.19 -2.36
C ARG A 120 -13.06 -10.88 -1.63
N ALA A 121 -11.95 -10.78 -2.36
CA ALA A 121 -10.63 -10.55 -1.79
C ALA A 121 -10.53 -9.22 -1.04
N ALA A 122 -11.13 -8.14 -1.56
CA ALA A 122 -11.14 -6.85 -0.89
C ALA A 122 -11.91 -6.85 0.46
N ARG A 123 -12.89 -7.75 0.62
CA ARG A 123 -13.66 -7.93 1.86
C ARG A 123 -12.99 -8.89 2.83
N ASP A 124 -12.13 -9.77 2.35
CA ASP A 124 -11.39 -10.69 3.20
C ASP A 124 -10.28 -9.95 3.93
N ARG A 125 -10.44 -9.85 5.25
CA ARG A 125 -9.50 -9.20 6.17
C ARG A 125 -8.98 -10.19 7.22
N SER A 126 -9.20 -11.49 7.02
CA SER A 126 -8.80 -12.54 7.96
C SER A 126 -7.28 -12.69 8.09
N TRP A 127 -6.52 -12.19 7.12
CA TRP A 127 -5.06 -12.17 7.08
C TRP A 127 -4.43 -11.00 7.85
N GLU A 128 -5.22 -10.01 8.30
CA GLU A 128 -4.70 -8.86 9.03
C GLU A 128 -4.40 -9.24 10.49
N TRP A 129 -3.18 -8.96 10.93
CA TRP A 129 -2.84 -8.97 12.36
C TRP A 129 -3.17 -7.61 13.00
N PRO A 130 -3.24 -7.48 14.34
CA PRO A 130 -3.72 -6.28 15.01
C PRO A 130 -3.07 -4.96 14.57
N ALA A 131 -1.75 -4.95 14.38
CA ALA A 131 -1.03 -3.76 13.91
C ALA A 131 -1.38 -3.39 12.47
N ARG A 132 -1.63 -4.38 11.59
CA ARG A 132 -2.05 -4.14 10.20
C ARG A 132 -3.45 -3.55 10.15
N THR A 133 -4.39 -4.10 10.91
CA THR A 133 -5.76 -3.55 11.00
C THR A 133 -5.76 -2.13 11.53
N LEU A 134 -4.99 -1.86 12.60
CA LEU A 134 -4.88 -0.51 13.16
C LEU A 134 -4.26 0.47 12.15
N ALA A 135 -3.19 0.08 11.46
CA ALA A 135 -2.54 0.90 10.45
C ALA A 135 -3.48 1.27 9.30
N ARG A 136 -4.21 0.29 8.76
CA ARG A 136 -5.16 0.52 7.66
C ARG A 136 -6.29 1.46 8.09
N LEU A 137 -6.96 1.17 9.20
CA LEU A 137 -8.07 2.00 9.68
C LEU A 137 -7.61 3.42 10.04
N LEU A 138 -6.41 3.57 10.61
CA LEU A 138 -5.82 4.89 10.88
C LEU A 138 -5.52 5.65 9.58
N GLN A 139 -4.96 4.99 8.57
CA GLN A 139 -4.70 5.58 7.25
C GLN A 139 -5.99 6.07 6.59
N GLU A 140 -7.05 5.26 6.63
CA GLU A 140 -8.38 5.60 6.12
C GLU A 140 -8.96 6.81 6.85
N ALA A 141 -8.94 6.80 8.19
CA ALA A 141 -9.46 7.91 9.00
C ALA A 141 -8.72 9.23 8.74
N LEU A 142 -7.39 9.20 8.62
CA LEU A 142 -6.59 10.40 8.35
C LEU A 142 -6.74 10.92 6.91
N ARG A 143 -7.05 10.05 5.94
CA ARG A 143 -7.38 10.47 4.57
C ARG A 143 -8.80 11.05 4.47
N ALA A 144 -9.74 10.52 5.25
CA ALA A 144 -11.11 10.99 5.27
C ALA A 144 -11.27 12.37 5.93
N ASP A 145 -10.36 12.74 6.84
CA ASP A 145 -10.36 14.03 7.54
C ASP A 145 -8.95 14.63 7.54
N GLU A 146 -8.65 15.40 6.49
CA GLU A 146 -7.36 16.07 6.34
C GLU A 146 -7.11 17.11 7.45
N ASP A 147 -8.15 17.65 8.10
CA ASP A 147 -8.03 18.66 9.15
C ASP A 147 -7.42 18.10 10.45
N VAL A 148 -7.44 16.77 10.66
CA VAL A 148 -6.78 16.13 11.82
C VAL A 148 -5.31 16.53 11.90
N LEU A 149 -4.58 16.47 10.77
CA LEU A 149 -3.18 16.89 10.67
C LEU A 149 -3.02 18.28 10.06
N GLY A 150 -3.93 18.68 9.16
CA GLY A 150 -3.88 19.95 8.43
C GLY A 150 -3.88 21.17 9.34
N ARG A 151 -4.58 21.11 10.49
CA ARG A 151 -4.55 22.18 11.51
C ARG A 151 -3.14 22.44 12.09
N TRP A 152 -2.22 21.50 11.94
CA TRP A 152 -0.83 21.58 12.39
C TRP A 152 0.13 21.82 11.22
N ASP A 153 -0.37 22.18 10.03
CA ASP A 153 0.40 22.28 8.79
C ASP A 153 1.17 20.97 8.53
N SER A 154 0.44 19.85 8.59
CA SER A 154 0.97 18.51 8.39
C SER A 154 0.07 17.68 7.48
N GLN A 155 0.66 16.75 6.74
CA GLN A 155 -0.05 15.84 5.83
C GLN A 155 0.36 14.40 6.09
N VAL A 156 -0.61 13.49 6.22
CA VAL A 156 -0.32 12.06 6.38
C VAL A 156 0.46 11.54 5.17
N CYS A 157 1.48 10.74 5.44
CA CYS A 157 2.22 10.01 4.41
C CYS A 157 1.72 8.55 4.43
N PHE A 158 2.13 7.77 5.44
CA PHE A 158 1.71 6.39 5.63
C PHE A 158 1.47 6.05 7.11
N ALA A 159 0.55 5.11 7.38
CA ALA A 159 0.53 4.33 8.60
C ALA A 159 1.04 2.93 8.27
N ILE A 160 2.16 2.55 8.87
CA ILE A 160 2.91 1.32 8.52
C ILE A 160 2.85 0.38 9.73
N PRO A 161 2.37 -0.88 9.57
CA PRO A 161 2.42 -1.84 10.66
C PRO A 161 3.86 -2.21 10.99
N ARG A 162 4.13 -2.30 12.29
CA ARG A 162 5.38 -2.79 12.90
C ARG A 162 5.04 -3.90 13.90
N ASP A 163 6.05 -4.57 14.41
CA ASP A 163 5.86 -5.55 15.48
C ASP A 163 5.31 -4.84 16.74
N GLY A 164 4.08 -5.21 17.13
CA GLY A 164 3.36 -4.61 18.27
C GLY A 164 2.99 -3.12 18.15
N ALA A 165 3.15 -2.48 16.99
CA ALA A 165 2.96 -1.04 16.85
C ALA A 165 2.58 -0.61 15.42
N VAL A 166 2.16 0.64 15.29
CA VAL A 166 1.99 1.33 14.00
C VAL A 166 2.95 2.51 13.96
N GLU A 167 3.74 2.60 12.89
CA GLU A 167 4.54 3.77 12.57
C GLU A 167 3.73 4.70 11.68
N LEU A 168 3.25 5.81 12.25
CA LEU A 168 2.60 6.89 11.52
C LEU A 168 3.66 7.86 11.00
N THR A 169 3.78 7.99 9.70
CA THR A 169 4.64 8.98 9.04
C THR A 169 3.81 10.11 8.42
N PHE A 170 4.36 11.32 8.46
CA PHE A 170 3.71 12.51 7.94
C PHE A 170 4.73 13.58 7.57
N TYR A 171 4.33 14.49 6.69
CA TYR A 171 5.13 15.63 6.28
C TYR A 171 4.71 16.89 7.02
N THR A 172 5.66 17.77 7.34
CA THR A 172 5.38 19.15 7.78
C THR A 172 6.39 20.12 7.16
N PRO A 173 5.95 21.16 6.44
CA PRO A 173 4.61 21.30 5.82
C PRO A 173 4.24 20.11 4.89
N PRO A 174 3.00 20.06 4.37
CA PRO A 174 2.62 19.17 3.27
C PRO A 174 3.58 19.24 2.08
N LEU A 175 3.77 18.12 1.35
CA LEU A 175 4.75 18.00 0.25
C LEU A 175 4.54 18.98 -0.90
N SER A 176 3.33 19.52 -1.06
CA SER A 176 3.02 20.53 -2.09
C SER A 176 3.67 21.88 -1.79
N GLN A 177 4.16 22.08 -0.57
CA GLN A 177 4.91 23.25 -0.15
C GLN A 177 6.42 23.01 -0.37
N SER A 178 7.25 24.05 -0.14
CA SER A 178 8.71 23.94 -0.24
C SER A 178 9.29 23.04 0.87
N ASP A 179 10.58 23.19 1.19
CA ASP A 179 11.30 22.55 2.31
C ASP A 179 10.41 21.89 3.38
N TYR A 180 10.41 20.54 3.39
CA TYR A 180 9.58 19.75 4.30
C TYR A 180 10.44 18.89 5.23
N TYR A 181 9.86 18.52 6.35
CA TYR A 181 10.33 17.44 7.21
C TYR A 181 9.47 16.21 7.03
N HIS A 182 10.11 15.05 6.91
CA HIS A 182 9.46 13.75 7.00
C HIS A 182 9.60 13.25 8.43
N LEU A 183 8.47 13.14 9.12
CA LEU A 183 8.37 12.82 10.53
C LEU A 183 7.73 11.44 10.73
N SER A 184 8.02 10.82 11.87
CA SER A 184 7.48 9.52 12.29
C SER A 184 7.05 9.55 13.75
N ARG A 185 5.95 8.87 14.06
CA ARG A 185 5.47 8.64 15.42
C ARG A 185 5.07 7.17 15.58
N ILE A 186 5.50 6.55 16.67
CA ILE A 186 5.14 5.18 17.00
C ILE A 186 3.89 5.16 17.88
N ILE A 187 2.91 4.37 17.49
CA ILE A 187 1.64 4.15 18.20
C ILE A 187 1.62 2.68 18.62
N GLY A 188 1.57 2.42 19.92
CA GLY A 188 1.48 1.05 20.43
C GLY A 188 0.11 0.44 20.12
N VAL A 189 0.10 -0.84 19.75
CA VAL A 189 -1.12 -1.61 19.54
C VAL A 189 -1.50 -2.27 20.86
N THR A 190 -2.78 -2.22 21.21
CA THR A 190 -3.35 -2.89 22.38
C THR A 190 -4.33 -4.00 21.97
N ASP A 191 -4.85 -4.75 22.94
CA ASP A 191 -5.89 -5.77 22.72
C ASP A 191 -7.30 -5.19 22.53
N GLU A 192 -7.45 -3.86 22.57
CA GLU A 192 -8.74 -3.20 22.35
C GLU A 192 -9.17 -3.30 20.87
N PRO A 193 -10.47 -3.16 20.56
CA PRO A 193 -10.93 -3.06 19.18
C PRO A 193 -10.19 -1.96 18.42
N ALA A 194 -9.72 -2.26 17.21
CA ALA A 194 -8.89 -1.36 16.42
C ALA A 194 -9.59 -0.01 16.16
N GLU A 195 -10.91 -0.02 15.97
CA GLU A 195 -11.72 1.19 15.76
C GLU A 195 -11.64 2.14 16.97
N ALA A 196 -11.71 1.61 18.20
CA ALA A 196 -11.59 2.41 19.42
C ALA A 196 -10.16 2.94 19.59
N GLN A 197 -9.15 2.17 19.18
CA GLN A 197 -7.77 2.64 19.16
C GLN A 197 -7.59 3.78 18.15
N VAL A 198 -8.15 3.66 16.93
CA VAL A 198 -8.11 4.72 15.90
C VAL A 198 -8.79 6.00 16.40
N GLU A 199 -9.99 5.90 16.96
CA GLU A 199 -10.73 7.06 17.50
C GLU A 199 -9.86 7.83 18.50
N ARG A 200 -9.27 7.11 19.47
CA ARG A 200 -8.38 7.71 20.47
C ARG A 200 -7.14 8.35 19.86
N VAL A 201 -6.51 7.69 18.88
CA VAL A 201 -5.34 8.23 18.19
C VAL A 201 -5.72 9.52 17.46
N VAL A 202 -6.83 9.53 16.72
CA VAL A 202 -7.33 10.70 16.00
C VAL A 202 -7.66 11.84 16.96
N GLU A 203 -8.35 11.56 18.07
CA GLU A 203 -8.62 12.56 19.11
C GLU A 203 -7.34 13.16 19.69
N ALA A 204 -6.33 12.32 19.98
CA ALA A 204 -5.04 12.77 20.48
C ALA A 204 -4.31 13.66 19.47
N LEU A 205 -4.34 13.31 18.18
CA LEU A 205 -3.77 14.10 17.09
C LEU A 205 -4.50 15.44 16.91
N ARG A 206 -5.80 15.52 17.19
CA ARG A 206 -6.53 16.80 17.19
C ARG A 206 -6.20 17.66 18.40
N ALA A 207 -5.95 17.05 19.55
CA ALA A 207 -5.75 17.75 20.81
C ALA A 207 -4.33 18.31 20.97
N ARG A 208 -3.32 17.64 20.39
CA ARG A 208 -1.91 17.99 20.58
C ARG A 208 -1.14 17.94 19.26
N ASP A 209 -0.19 18.85 19.12
CA ASP A 209 0.67 18.94 17.93
C ASP A 209 1.45 17.61 17.76
N PRO A 210 1.26 16.90 16.63
CA PRO A 210 1.90 15.61 16.39
C PRO A 210 3.43 15.69 16.32
N ARG A 211 3.99 16.89 16.09
CA ARG A 211 5.43 17.11 15.95
C ARG A 211 6.16 17.04 17.30
N GLU A 212 5.48 17.28 18.42
CA GLU A 212 6.12 17.33 19.74
C GLU A 212 6.77 16.01 20.18
N ASP A 213 6.20 14.88 19.76
CA ASP A 213 6.68 13.54 20.11
C ASP A 213 7.20 12.77 18.87
N ALA A 214 7.41 13.46 17.74
CA ALA A 214 7.84 12.84 16.50
C ALA A 214 9.37 12.65 16.43
N LEU A 215 9.79 11.73 15.56
CA LEU A 215 11.17 11.56 15.12
C LEU A 215 11.35 12.08 13.70
N ILE A 216 12.45 12.77 13.43
CA ILE A 216 12.81 13.17 12.07
C ILE A 216 13.39 11.96 11.33
N LEU A 217 12.71 11.54 10.26
CA LEU A 217 13.19 10.52 9.32
C LEU A 217 14.06 11.12 8.22
N GLY A 218 13.76 12.37 7.82
CA GLY A 218 14.46 13.07 6.75
C GLY A 218 13.71 14.34 6.35
N GLY A 219 13.93 14.82 5.14
CA GLY A 219 13.30 16.02 4.62
C GLY A 219 14.24 16.81 3.71
N SER A 220 13.67 17.73 2.93
CA SER A 220 14.45 18.73 2.18
C SER A 220 14.83 19.92 3.06
N ALA A 221 14.12 20.14 4.17
CA ALA A 221 14.48 21.16 5.14
C ALA A 221 15.77 20.80 5.91
N GLY A 222 16.70 21.76 6.00
CA GLY A 222 17.93 21.60 6.79
C GLY A 222 17.65 21.30 8.27
N ALA A 223 18.56 20.60 8.94
CA ALA A 223 18.38 20.04 10.28
C ALA A 223 18.04 21.02 11.43
N GLY A 224 18.06 22.33 11.20
CA GLY A 224 18.04 23.36 12.23
C GLY A 224 16.69 24.04 12.51
N ALA A 225 15.60 23.76 11.78
CA ALA A 225 14.38 24.59 11.88
C ALA A 225 13.28 24.05 12.82
N LEU A 226 13.26 22.74 13.14
CA LEU A 226 12.30 22.18 14.12
C LEU A 226 12.91 22.13 15.53
N ARG A 227 12.44 23.00 16.42
CA ARG A 227 12.83 22.98 17.85
C ARG A 227 12.07 21.86 18.59
N GLY A 228 12.79 21.05 19.36
CA GLY A 228 12.19 20.08 20.30
C GLY A 228 12.00 18.66 19.76
N VAL A 229 12.32 18.41 18.48
CA VAL A 229 12.15 17.10 17.83
C VAL A 229 13.48 16.35 17.84
N LYS A 230 13.45 15.04 18.17
CA LYS A 230 14.66 14.20 18.18
C LYS A 230 14.86 13.54 16.81
N TYR A 231 16.12 13.40 16.39
CA TYR A 231 16.46 12.52 15.28
C TYR A 231 16.30 11.06 15.70
N ARG A 232 15.84 10.20 14.78
CA ARG A 232 16.02 8.76 14.97
C ARG A 232 17.50 8.45 14.85
N ASP A 233 18.09 7.85 15.88
CA ASP A 233 19.45 7.34 15.80
C ASP A 233 19.51 6.30 14.67
N ARG A 234 20.37 6.52 13.68
CA ARG A 234 20.65 5.54 12.63
C ARG A 234 21.57 4.47 13.23
N TYR A 235 20.99 3.34 13.64
CA TYR A 235 21.73 2.10 13.87
C TYR A 235 20.90 0.91 13.37
#